data_AF-A0A962TGP0-F1
#
_entry.id   AF-A0A962TGP0-F1
#
_cell.length_a   1.000
_cell.length_b   1.000
_cell.length_c   1.000
_cell.angle_alpha   90.00
_cell.angle_beta   90.00
_cell.angle_gamma   90.00
#
_symmetry.space_group_name_H-M   'P 1'
#
loop_
_entity.id
_entity.type
_entity.pdbx_description
1 polymer ?
#
loop_
_entity_poly.entity_id
_entity_poly.type
_entity_poly.pdbx_seq_one_letter_code
_entity_poly.pdbx_strand_id
1 'polypeptide(L)'
;DASLVFTADQVSEKGQAYWGAYAVAKGGAQTLMKMLANELETNTPIRVNSIDPGRVRTPMTLKIYPGREPEQWPTPETVMNAYLYLLGPDSKGVTGQVFYAQD
;
A
#
# COMPACT_ATOMS: atom_id res chain seq x y z
N ASP A 1 -6.93 14.25 14.14
CA ASP A 1 -6.45 14.15 12.76
C ASP A 1 -6.17 12.67 12.49
N ALA A 2 -7.08 11.97 11.82
CA ALA A 2 -7.04 10.52 11.69
C ALA A 2 -6.59 10.12 10.28
N SER A 3 -5.75 9.09 10.19
CA SER A 3 -5.25 8.54 8.92
C SER A 3 -5.57 7.05 8.84
N LEU A 4 -6.26 6.65 7.78
CA LEU A 4 -6.53 5.27 7.43
C LEU A 4 -5.66 4.89 6.22
N VAL A 5 -4.82 3.89 6.40
CA VAL A 5 -3.87 3.45 5.37
C VAL A 5 -4.09 1.98 5.05
N PHE A 6 -4.49 1.70 3.81
CA PHE A 6 -4.60 0.34 3.27
C PHE A 6 -3.25 -0.10 2.68
N THR A 7 -2.98 -1.41 2.66
CA THR A 7 -1.81 -1.95 1.94
C THR A 7 -2.23 -2.39 0.54
N ALA A 8 -1.75 -1.69 -0.48
CA ALA A 8 -1.89 -2.04 -1.90
C ALA A 8 -0.75 -2.96 -2.37
N ASP A 9 -0.87 -3.44 -3.61
CA ASP A 9 0.18 -4.14 -4.35
C ASP A 9 -0.10 -3.96 -5.85
N GLN A 10 0.90 -3.53 -6.62
CA GLN A 10 0.82 -3.33 -8.07
C GLN A 10 0.31 -4.54 -8.86
N VAL A 11 0.38 -5.76 -8.31
CA VAL A 11 -0.17 -6.97 -8.96
C VAL A 11 -1.66 -6.84 -9.26
N SER A 12 -2.42 -6.09 -8.46
CA SER A 12 -3.84 -5.83 -8.70
C SER A 12 -4.08 -4.76 -9.77
N GLU A 13 -3.19 -3.80 -9.90
CA GLU A 13 -3.31 -2.71 -10.87
C GLU A 13 -3.00 -3.19 -12.29
N LYS A 14 -1.98 -4.06 -12.41
CA LYS A 14 -1.53 -4.62 -13.69
C LYS A 14 -2.30 -5.86 -14.11
N GLY A 15 -3.12 -6.44 -13.22
CA GLY A 15 -3.76 -7.74 -13.46
C GLY A 15 -2.72 -8.84 -13.69
N GLN A 16 -1.68 -8.89 -12.86
CA GLN A 16 -0.52 -9.75 -13.11
C GLN A 16 -0.87 -11.24 -13.04
N ALA A 17 -0.41 -12.01 -14.03
CA ALA A 17 -0.59 -13.46 -14.08
C ALA A 17 -0.03 -14.16 -12.82
N TYR A 18 -0.67 -15.29 -12.46
CA TYR A 18 -0.31 -16.17 -11.32
C TYR A 18 -0.55 -15.61 -9.90
N TRP A 19 -1.11 -14.41 -9.76
CA TRP A 19 -1.45 -13.83 -8.45
C TRP A 19 -2.89 -14.09 -8.00
N GLY A 20 -3.78 -14.49 -8.92
CA GLY A 20 -5.12 -15.01 -8.64
C GLY A 20 -5.91 -14.20 -7.59
N ALA A 21 -6.41 -14.89 -6.57
CA ALA A 21 -7.23 -14.30 -5.51
C ALA A 21 -6.52 -13.17 -4.73
N TYR A 22 -5.19 -13.18 -4.64
CA TYR A 22 -4.45 -12.11 -3.97
C TYR A 22 -4.58 -10.80 -4.73
N ALA A 23 -4.38 -10.81 -6.05
CA ALA A 23 -4.56 -9.63 -6.89
C ALA A 23 -6.02 -9.12 -6.84
N VAL A 24 -7.00 -10.03 -6.86
CA VAL A 24 -8.42 -9.65 -6.73
C VAL A 24 -8.68 -8.97 -5.38
N ALA A 25 -8.18 -9.53 -4.27
CA ALA A 25 -8.36 -8.96 -2.95
C ALA A 25 -7.72 -7.57 -2.81
N LYS A 26 -6.51 -7.38 -3.35
CA LYS A 26 -5.83 -6.08 -3.35
C LYS A 26 -6.55 -5.03 -4.20
N GLY A 27 -7.09 -5.42 -5.36
CA GLY A 27 -7.92 -4.54 -6.19
C GLY A 27 -9.23 -4.13 -5.49
N GLY A 28 -9.86 -5.09 -4.79
CA GLY A 28 -11.04 -4.82 -3.96
C GLY A 28 -10.74 -3.85 -2.82
N ALA A 29 -9.64 -4.05 -2.09
CA ALA A 29 -9.21 -3.16 -1.01
C ALA A 29 -8.89 -1.74 -1.52
N GLN A 30 -8.26 -1.62 -2.69
CA GLN A 30 -7.99 -0.32 -3.32
C GLN A 30 -9.28 0.38 -3.77
N THR A 31 -10.29 -0.38 -4.21
CA THR A 31 -11.62 0.17 -4.53
C THR A 31 -12.31 0.67 -3.26
N LEU A 32 -12.28 -0.11 -2.18
CA LEU A 32 -12.81 0.30 -0.87
C LEU A 32 -12.14 1.58 -0.35
N MET A 33 -10.81 1.67 -0.46
CA MET A 33 -10.05 2.87 -0.10
C MET A 33 -10.59 4.11 -0.84
N LYS A 34 -10.75 4.02 -2.17
CA LYS A 34 -11.27 5.12 -3.00
C LYS A 34 -12.71 5.50 -2.63
N MET A 35 -13.57 4.51 -2.38
CA MET A 35 -14.95 4.76 -1.95
C MET A 35 -14.98 5.53 -0.62
N LEU A 36 -14.25 5.04 0.38
CA LEU A 36 -14.18 5.69 1.69
C LEU A 36 -13.56 7.10 1.61
N ALA A 37 -12.53 7.29 0.78
CA ALA A 37 -11.95 8.61 0.58
C ALA A 37 -12.99 9.61 0.05
N ASN A 38 -13.74 9.24 -0.99
CA ASN A 38 -14.78 10.09 -1.58
C ASN A 38 -15.94 10.36 -0.60
N GLU A 39 -16.34 9.37 0.19
CA GLU A 39 -17.41 9.54 1.18
C GLU A 39 -17.03 10.50 2.30
N LEU A 40 -15.73 10.55 2.64
CA LEU A 40 -15.22 11.26 3.82
C LEU A 40 -14.59 12.62 3.50
N GLU A 41 -14.27 12.92 2.24
CA GLU A 41 -13.46 14.09 1.83
C GLU A 41 -14.06 15.45 2.24
N THR A 42 -15.38 15.59 2.18
CA THR A 42 -16.05 16.89 2.40
C THR A 42 -16.53 17.05 3.84
N ASN A 43 -16.88 15.96 4.51
CA ASN A 43 -17.62 15.98 5.77
C ASN A 43 -16.75 15.69 6.99
N THR A 44 -15.52 15.23 6.81
CA THR A 44 -14.65 14.81 7.91
C THR A 44 -13.18 15.20 7.67
N PRO A 45 -12.35 15.32 8.72
CA PRO A 45 -10.91 15.47 8.58
C PRO A 45 -10.18 14.12 8.43
N ILE A 46 -10.88 13.04 8.08
CA ILE A 46 -10.29 11.70 7.96
C ILE A 46 -9.65 11.56 6.58
N ARG A 47 -8.36 11.21 6.54
CA ARG A 47 -7.68 10.85 5.29
C ARG A 47 -7.65 9.34 5.10
N VAL A 48 -7.91 8.91 3.87
CA VAL A 48 -7.94 7.49 3.51
C VAL A 48 -7.08 7.29 2.27
N ASN A 49 -6.00 6.51 2.39
CA ASN A 49 -5.05 6.27 1.31
C ASN A 49 -4.62 4.80 1.26
N SER A 50 -3.98 4.39 0.18
CA SER A 50 -3.27 3.11 0.10
C SER A 50 -1.76 3.33 -0.02
N ILE A 51 -0.99 2.39 0.48
CA ILE A 51 0.46 2.29 0.25
C ILE A 51 0.81 0.92 -0.32
N ASP A 52 1.51 0.90 -1.44
CA ASP A 52 2.24 -0.26 -1.93
C ASP A 52 3.68 -0.19 -1.37
N PRO A 53 4.05 -1.08 -0.43
CA PRO A 53 5.40 -1.11 0.12
C PRO A 53 6.44 -1.61 -0.89
N GLY A 54 6.04 -2.16 -2.04
CA GLY A 54 6.92 -2.94 -2.90
C GLY A 54 7.40 -4.22 -2.22
N ARG A 55 8.38 -4.87 -2.83
CA ARG A 55 8.92 -6.15 -2.33
C ARG A 55 10.01 -5.90 -1.29
N VAL A 56 9.66 -6.03 -0.01
CA VAL A 56 10.61 -5.98 1.11
C VAL A 56 10.84 -7.36 1.71
N ARG A 57 11.94 -7.51 2.46
CA ARG A 57 12.40 -8.76 3.08
C ARG A 57 11.47 -9.21 4.20
N THR A 58 10.37 -9.86 3.84
CA THR A 58 9.40 -10.47 4.76
C THR A 58 9.28 -11.98 4.49
N PRO A 59 8.79 -12.78 5.46
CA PRO A 59 8.49 -14.19 5.22
C PRO A 59 7.57 -14.43 4.02
N MET A 60 6.62 -13.51 3.76
CA MET A 60 5.74 -13.59 2.59
C MET A 60 6.52 -13.46 1.28
N THR A 61 7.36 -12.43 1.14
CA THR A 61 8.17 -12.21 -0.06
C THR A 61 9.13 -13.38 -0.32
N LEU A 62 9.79 -13.88 0.72
CA LEU A 62 10.74 -15.01 0.60
C LEU A 62 10.05 -16.30 0.16
N LYS A 63 8.80 -16.52 0.59
CA LYS A 63 8.00 -17.67 0.14
C LYS A 63 7.59 -17.55 -1.34
N ILE A 64 7.32 -16.34 -1.82
CA ILE A 64 6.92 -16.07 -3.22
C ILE A 64 8.13 -16.16 -4.16
N TYR A 65 9.31 -15.76 -3.70
CA TYR A 65 10.55 -15.72 -4.49
C TYR A 65 11.67 -16.57 -3.88
N PRO A 66 11.52 -17.91 -3.82
CA PRO A 66 12.46 -18.79 -3.11
C PRO A 66 13.86 -18.87 -3.76
N GLY A 67 14.00 -18.48 -5.04
CA GLY A 67 15.27 -18.52 -5.76
C GLY A 67 16.15 -17.27 -5.57
N ARG A 68 15.73 -16.29 -4.77
CA ARG A 68 16.48 -15.06 -4.51
C ARG A 68 16.90 -15.00 -3.04
N GLU A 69 18.19 -14.79 -2.80
CA GLU A 69 18.73 -14.72 -1.45
C GLU A 69 18.07 -13.59 -0.63
N PRO A 70 17.76 -13.82 0.66
CA PRO A 70 17.10 -12.83 1.51
C PRO A 70 17.79 -11.47 1.53
N GLU A 71 19.12 -11.43 1.54
CA GLU A 71 19.96 -10.23 1.61
C GLU A 71 19.83 -9.34 0.38
N GLN A 72 19.31 -9.86 -0.74
CA GLN A 72 19.08 -9.09 -1.95
C GLN A 72 17.78 -8.27 -1.91
N TRP A 73 16.95 -8.47 -0.89
CA TRP A 73 15.71 -7.71 -0.69
C TRP A 73 15.93 -6.54 0.27
N PRO A 74 15.37 -5.35 -0.04
CA PRO A 74 15.40 -4.23 0.89
C PRO A 74 14.66 -4.60 2.19
N THR A 75 15.12 -4.09 3.32
CA THR A 75 14.51 -4.38 4.62
C THR A 75 13.24 -3.55 4.81
N PRO A 76 12.30 -3.95 5.69
CA PRO A 76 11.08 -3.16 5.93
C PRO A 76 11.37 -1.72 6.36
N GLU A 77 12.48 -1.47 7.05
CA GLU A 77 12.89 -0.15 7.49
C GLU A 77 13.13 0.83 6.33
N THR A 78 13.51 0.34 5.14
CA THR A 78 13.82 1.19 3.99
C THR A 78 12.60 1.88 3.39
N VAL A 79 11.40 1.37 3.67
CA VAL A 79 10.13 1.90 3.12
C VAL A 79 9.35 2.75 4.11
N MET A 80 9.87 2.97 5.32
CA MET A 80 9.16 3.64 6.42
C MET A 80 8.84 5.11 6.18
N ASN A 81 9.58 5.81 5.31
CA ASN A 81 9.32 7.22 5.05
C ASN A 81 7.91 7.47 4.51
N ALA A 82 7.42 6.62 3.61
CA ALA A 82 6.07 6.75 3.06
C ALA A 82 4.98 6.45 4.11
N TYR A 83 5.21 5.47 4.99
CA TYR A 83 4.32 5.20 6.13
C TYR A 83 4.27 6.37 7.11
N LEU A 84 5.44 6.89 7.49
CA LEU A 84 5.55 8.03 8.42
C LEU A 84 4.91 9.29 7.84
N TYR A 85 5.07 9.55 6.55
CA TYR A 85 4.40 10.67 5.86
C TYR A 85 2.87 10.55 5.96
N LEU A 86 2.30 9.39 5.58
CA LEU A 86 0.85 9.15 5.58
C LEU A 86 0.23 9.18 6.99
N LEU A 87 0.97 8.75 8.00
CA LEU A 87 0.52 8.75 9.39
C LEU A 87 0.82 10.09 10.10
N GLY A 88 1.77 10.86 9.58
CA GLY A 88 2.21 12.13 10.13
C GLY A 88 1.32 13.32 9.73
N PRO A 89 1.63 14.52 10.27
CA PRO A 89 0.91 15.75 9.94
C PRO A 89 1.20 16.28 8.53
N ASP A 90 2.30 15.85 7.91
CA ASP A 90 2.74 16.35 6.60
C ASP A 90 1.81 15.91 5.45
N SER A 91 0.99 14.87 5.66
CA SER A 91 0.00 14.37 4.70
C SER A 91 -1.41 14.92 4.92
N LYS A 92 -1.59 15.95 5.75
CA LYS A 92 -2.91 16.57 5.94
C LYS A 92 -3.49 17.06 4.62
N GLY A 93 -4.77 16.76 4.38
CA GLY A 93 -5.46 17.09 3.14
C GLY A 93 -5.19 16.11 1.98
N VAL A 94 -4.30 15.13 2.17
CA VAL A 94 -4.02 14.11 1.15
C VAL A 94 -4.92 12.90 1.38
N THR A 95 -5.85 12.64 0.46
CA THR A 95 -6.79 11.52 0.54
C THR A 95 -7.06 10.93 -0.85
N GLY A 96 -7.52 9.68 -0.91
CA GLY A 96 -7.89 8.96 -2.13
C GLY A 96 -6.72 8.50 -3.00
N GLN A 97 -5.49 8.57 -2.49
CA GLN A 97 -4.28 8.31 -3.27
C GLN A 97 -3.69 6.91 -3.01
N VAL A 98 -2.90 6.45 -3.97
CA VAL A 98 -2.05 5.26 -3.83
C VAL A 98 -0.60 5.71 -3.85
N PHE A 99 0.12 5.42 -2.78
CA PHE A 99 1.54 5.72 -2.63
C PHE A 99 2.37 4.49 -2.94
N TYR A 100 3.49 4.67 -3.64
CA TYR A 100 4.47 3.63 -3.86
C TYR A 100 5.69 3.95 -3.00
N ALA A 101 6.07 3.06 -2.10
CA ALA A 101 7.19 3.28 -1.20
C ALA A 101 8.55 3.01 -1.85
N GLN A 102 8.54 2.42 -3.05
CA GLN A 102 9.69 2.09 -3.88
C GLN A 102 9.30 2.32 -5.35
N ASP A 103 10.28 2.66 -6.18
CA ASP A 103 10.13 2.85 -7.64
C ASP A 103 9.86 1.52 -8.38
#